data_AF-A0A4S2A8D0-F1
#
_entry.id   AF-A0A4S2A8D0-F1
#
_cell.length_a   1.000
_cell.length_b   1.000
_cell.length_c   1.000
_cell.angle_alpha   90.00
_cell.angle_beta   90.00
_cell.angle_gamma   90.00
#
_symmetry.space_group_name_H-M   'P 1'
#
loop_
_entity.id
_entity.type
_entity.pdbx_description
1 polymer ?
#
loop_
_entity_poly.entity_id
_entity_poly.type
_entity_poly.pdbx_seq_one_letter_code
_entity_poly.pdbx_strand_id
1 'polypeptide(L)' 'MKYKCIKEMCLPKCDGDGFEIPNEYGFVTVGSIWERDDGTSFIGGDVHLDSLNDDSDFGWLEMPLEDLRENFVLIE' A
#
# COMPACT_ATOMS: atom_id res chain seq x y z
N MET A 1 12.08 -4.05 -4.60
CA MET A 1 11.66 -5.37 -4.06
C MET A 1 10.18 -5.49 -4.34
N LYS A 2 9.68 -6.66 -4.79
CA LYS A 2 8.27 -6.85 -5.11
C LYS A 2 7.56 -7.71 -4.09
N TYR A 3 6.34 -7.29 -3.76
CA TYR A 3 5.50 -7.89 -2.76
C TYR A 3 4.16 -8.27 -3.36
N LYS A 4 3.58 -9.36 -2.86
CA LYS A 4 2.21 -9.77 -3.16
C LYS A 4 1.37 -9.66 -1.91
N CYS A 5 0.23 -8.98 -2.03
CA CYS A 5 -0.74 -8.93 -0.94
C CYS A 5 -1.32 -10.34 -0.69
N ILE A 6 -1.31 -10.79 0.57
CA ILE A 6 -1.84 -12.10 0.98
C ILE A 6 -3.10 -12.01 1.86
N LYS A 7 -3.47 -10.79 2.27
CA LYS A 7 -4.62 -10.53 3.12
C LYS A 7 -5.30 -9.23 2.68
N GLU A 8 -6.59 -9.29 2.41
CA GLU A 8 -7.37 -8.11 2.02
C GLU A 8 -7.36 -7.07 3.15
N MET A 9 -7.16 -5.81 2.79
CA MET A 9 -7.15 -4.69 3.73
C MET A 9 -8.10 -3.60 3.26
N CYS A 10 -8.86 -3.03 4.19
CA CYS A 10 -9.66 -1.84 3.98
C CYS A 10 -8.95 -0.67 4.66
N LEU A 11 -8.50 0.31 3.87
CA LEU A 11 -7.68 1.43 4.34
C LEU A 11 -8.35 2.77 3.99
N PRO A 12 -8.13 3.83 4.78
CA PRO A 12 -8.57 5.18 4.41
C PRO A 12 -7.82 5.65 3.15
N LYS A 13 -8.50 6.42 2.29
CA LYS A 13 -7.85 7.11 1.17
C LYS A 13 -7.24 8.42 1.63
N CYS A 14 -6.13 8.81 1.02
CA CYS A 14 -5.52 10.12 1.22
C CYS A 14 -5.70 11.00 -0.02
N ASP A 15 -5.78 12.31 0.19
CA ASP A 15 -5.71 13.31 -0.87
C ASP A 15 -4.27 13.50 -1.39
N GLY A 16 -4.10 14.41 -2.35
CA GLY A 16 -2.80 14.69 -2.96
C GLY A 16 -1.78 15.32 -2.01
N ASP A 17 -2.21 15.82 -0.85
CA ASP A 17 -1.35 16.39 0.18
C ASP A 17 -1.05 15.38 1.31
N GLY A 18 -1.52 14.13 1.16
CA GLY A 18 -1.29 13.05 2.13
C GLY A 18 -2.24 13.07 3.33
N PHE A 19 -3.32 13.85 3.30
CA PHE A 19 -4.32 13.86 4.37
C PHE A 19 -5.43 12.84 4.10
N GLU A 20 -5.84 12.11 5.13
CA GLU A 20 -6.99 11.20 5.02
C GLU A 20 -8.27 11.94 4.58
N ILE A 21 -8.98 11.38 3.61
CA ILE A 21 -10.26 11.88 3.11
C ILE A 21 -11.39 11.29 3.97
N PRO A 22 -12.19 12.12 4.68
CA PRO A 22 -13.19 11.61 5.60
C PRO A 22 -14.25 10.71 4.93
N ASN A 23 -14.43 9.50 5.48
CA ASN A 23 -15.37 8.48 5.00
C ASN A 23 -15.07 7.89 3.61
N GLU A 24 -13.86 8.09 3.07
CA GLU A 24 -13.42 7.43 1.86
C GLU A 24 -12.42 6.32 2.18
N TYR A 25 -12.76 5.11 1.76
CA TYR A 25 -11.97 3.90 1.96
C TYR A 25 -11.74 3.21 0.62
N GLY A 26 -10.68 2.43 0.54
CA GLY A 26 -10.39 1.54 -0.58
C GLY A 26 -9.94 0.17 -0.09
N PHE A 27 -9.86 -0.76 -1.03
CA PHE A 27 -9.39 -2.11 -0.77
C PHE A 27 -8.05 -2.39 -1.44
N VAL A 28 -7.14 -2.96 -0.67
CA VAL A 28 -5.95 -3.65 -1.18
C VAL A 28 -6.32 -5.12 -1.32
N THR A 29 -6.45 -5.59 -2.56
CA THR A 29 -6.98 -6.93 -2.85
C THR A 29 -5.90 -8.00 -2.70
N VAL A 30 -6.30 -9.19 -2.28
CA VAL A 30 -5.40 -10.35 -2.22
C VAL A 30 -4.89 -10.65 -3.63
N GLY A 31 -3.58 -10.72 -3.76
CA GLY A 31 -2.90 -11.03 -5.02
C GLY A 31 -2.45 -9.83 -5.82
N SER A 32 -2.84 -8.61 -5.44
CA SER A 32 -2.25 -7.38 -5.96
C SER A 32 -0.73 -7.36 -5.76
N ILE A 33 -0.02 -6.73 -6.70
CA ILE A 33 1.45 -6.75 -6.77
C ILE A 33 1.98 -5.34 -6.59
N TRP A 34 2.98 -5.22 -5.72
CA TRP A 34 3.47 -3.94 -5.24
C TRP A 34 4.99 -3.90 -5.32
N GLU A 35 5.55 -2.75 -5.70
CA GLU A 35 6.99 -2.50 -5.71
C GLU A 35 7.37 -1.55 -4.60
N ARG A 36 8.38 -1.92 -3.81
CA ARG A 36 8.96 -1.03 -2.81
C ARG A 36 9.80 0.04 -3.48
N ASP A 37 9.44 1.29 -3.19
CA ASP A 37 10.27 2.47 -3.40
C ASP A 37 10.81 2.94 -2.04
N ASP A 38 12.10 3.27 -1.99
CA ASP A 38 12.77 3.83 -0.81
C ASP A 38 13.13 5.32 -1.02
N GLY A 39 12.82 5.88 -2.20
CA GLY A 39 13.10 7.27 -2.55
C GLY A 39 11.98 8.25 -2.23
N THR A 40 10.75 7.77 -2.07
CA THR A 40 9.54 8.58 -1.89
C THR A 40 8.84 8.28 -0.58
N SER A 41 8.32 9.32 0.08
CA SER A 41 7.38 9.20 1.20
C SER A 41 6.45 10.41 1.23
N PHE A 42 5.15 10.15 1.32
CA PHE A 42 4.06 11.12 1.35
C PHE A 42 3.44 11.26 2.74
N ILE A 43 3.26 10.15 3.47
CA ILE A 43 2.56 10.13 4.78
C ILE A 43 3.44 9.64 5.93
N GLY A 44 4.72 9.36 5.66
CA GLY A 44 5.72 9.03 6.68
C GLY A 44 5.70 7.58 7.15
N GLY A 45 5.24 6.64 6.31
CA GLY A 45 5.33 5.21 6.62
C GLY A 45 6.77 4.67 6.56
N ASP A 46 7.04 3.57 7.25
CA ASP A 46 8.35 2.89 7.21
C ASP A 46 8.66 2.29 5.83
N VAL A 47 7.62 1.96 5.08
CA VAL A 47 7.69 1.31 3.76
C VAL A 47 6.74 2.04 2.83
N HIS A 48 7.25 2.47 1.67
CA HIS A 48 6.45 2.95 0.55
C HIS A 48 6.35 1.84 -0.51
N LEU A 49 5.14 1.61 -1.02
CA LEU A 49 4.83 0.61 -2.02
C LEU A 49 4.03 1.24 -3.16
N ASP A 50 4.49 1.12 -4.40
CA ASP A 50 3.73 1.47 -5.62
C ASP A 50 2.97 0.25 -6.15
N SER A 51 1.72 0.42 -6.57
CA SER A 51 0.95 -0.65 -7.20
C SER A 51 1.45 -0.89 -8.62
N LEU A 52 1.74 -2.15 -8.96
CA LEU A 52 2.16 -2.55 -10.31
C LEU A 52 0.99 -3.00 -11.19
N ASN A 53 -0.21 -3.16 -10.61
CA ASN A 53 -1.43 -3.53 -11.32
C ASN A 53 -2.64 -2.68 -10.86
N ASP A 54 -3.67 -2.63 -11.70
CA ASP A 54 -4.92 -1.92 -11.41
C ASP A 54 -5.91 -2.75 -10.57
N ASP A 55 -5.42 -3.74 -9.82
CA ASP A 55 -6.24 -4.68 -9.06
C ASP A 55 -6.61 -4.14 -7.66
N SER A 56 -6.20 -2.91 -7.33
CA SER A 56 -6.37 -2.25 -6.02
C SER A 56 -6.97 -0.86 -6.20
N ASP A 57 -7.68 -0.36 -5.18
CA ASP A 57 -8.20 1.01 -5.14
C ASP A 57 -7.12 2.08 -4.92
N PHE A 58 -5.87 1.66 -4.71
CA PHE A 58 -4.73 2.49 -4.36
C PHE A 58 -3.62 2.38 -5.40
N GLY A 59 -3.04 3.53 -5.78
CA GLY A 59 -1.85 3.59 -6.62
C GLY A 59 -0.55 3.42 -5.84
N TRP A 60 -0.57 3.74 -4.54
CA TRP A 60 0.56 3.58 -3.63
C TRP A 60 0.06 3.33 -2.20
N LEU A 61 0.92 2.81 -1.33
CA LEU A 61 0.67 2.59 0.09
C LEU A 61 1.89 2.99 0.89
N GLU A 62 1.66 3.54 2.09
CA GLU A 62 2.68 3.67 3.11
C GLU A 62 2.20 3.04 4.41
N MET A 63 3.08 2.24 5.01
CA MET A 63 2.72 1.48 6.21
C MET A 63 3.94 1.18 7.08
N PRO A 64 3.72 0.86 8.37
CA PRO A 64 4.74 0.27 9.22
C PRO A 64 5.35 -1.01 8.64
N LEU A 65 6.61 -1.29 8.96
CA LEU A 65 7.26 -2.52 8.51
C LEU A 65 6.60 -3.79 9.07
N GLU A 66 5.95 -3.70 10.23
CA GLU A 66 5.15 -4.79 10.81
C GLU A 66 3.95 -5.15 9.93
N ASP A 67 3.17 -4.16 9.49
CA ASP A 67 2.02 -4.36 8.61
C ASP A 67 2.42 -4.97 7.27
N LEU A 68 3.57 -4.59 6.71
CA LEU A 68 4.11 -5.23 5.51
C LEU A 68 4.28 -6.74 5.72
N ARG A 69 4.87 -7.16 6.85
CA ARG A 69 5.17 -8.58 7.14
C ARG A 69 3.91 -9.39 7.38
N GLU A 70 2.87 -8.78 7.92
CA GLU A 70 1.60 -9.45 8.20
C GLU A 70 0.73 -9.60 6.95
N ASN A 71 0.76 -8.62 6.05
CA ASN A 71 -0.20 -8.52 4.95
C ASN A 71 0.39 -8.82 3.58
N PHE A 72 1.72 -8.90 3.45
CA PHE A 72 2.41 -9.16 2.18
C PHE A 72 3.50 -10.22 2.29
N VAL A 73 3.79 -10.86 1.15
CA VAL A 73 4.94 -11.76 0.99
C VAL A 73 5.87 -11.24 -0.10
N LEU A 74 7.18 -11.29 0.12
CA LEU A 74 8.19 -10.98 -0.89
C LEU A 74 8.14 -12.03 -2.01
N ILE A 75 8.13 -11.58 -3.26
CA ILE A 75 8.08 -12.46 -4.44
C ILE A 75 9.26 -12.28 -5.41
N GLU A 76 9.93 -11.12 -5.40
CA GLU A 76 11.13 -10.82 -6.20
C GLU A 76 12.01 -9.73 -5.57
#